data_AF-A0A2A2UX52-F1
#
_entry.id   AF-A0A2A2UX52-F1
#
_cell.length_a   1.000
_cell.length_b   1.000
_cell.length_c   1.000
_cell.angle_alpha   90.00
_cell.angle_beta   90.00
_cell.angle_gamma   90.00
#
_symmetry.space_group_name_H-M   'P 1'
#
loop_
_entity.id
_entity.type
_entity.pdbx_description
1 polymer ?
#
loop_
_entity_poly.entity_id
_entity_poly.type
_entity_poly.pdbx_seq_one_letter_code
_entity_poly.pdbx_strand_id
1 'polypeptide(L)'
;MRITNSINTVVMICSLAGLSGCSSLVDKHIEYETVQPETFPVLRAVGYAPLSAQPGKTAGEKQLMAIKVSKLEAYRELAEQLYGQNLTSTITVKGAVAQNDGLKSQVNGLVRGAKVLKSYAVGDTYATELELDMKRVYDLYVTQVKPQKIKKISYSFK
;
A
#
# COMPACT_ATOMS: atom_id res chain seq x y z
N MET A 1 -31.10 -41.29 -54.75
CA MET A 1 -29.81 -41.13 -54.04
C MET A 1 -29.46 -39.70 -53.60
N ARG A 2 -29.95 -38.62 -54.24
CA ARG A 2 -29.64 -37.23 -53.82
C ARG A 2 -30.38 -36.77 -52.54
N ILE A 3 -31.60 -37.26 -52.29
CA ILE A 3 -32.46 -36.82 -51.18
C ILE A 3 -31.96 -37.37 -49.82
N THR A 4 -31.50 -38.62 -49.76
CA THR A 4 -30.93 -39.24 -48.55
C THR A 4 -29.64 -38.55 -48.08
N ASN A 5 -28.81 -38.09 -49.02
CA ASN A 5 -27.59 -37.33 -48.70
C ASN A 5 -27.91 -35.93 -48.14
N SER A 6 -28.93 -35.24 -48.66
CA SER A 6 -29.38 -33.95 -48.10
C SER A 6 -29.95 -34.09 -46.69
N ILE A 7 -30.67 -35.17 -46.40
CA ILE A 7 -31.21 -35.43 -45.05
C ILE A 7 -30.06 -35.68 -44.05
N ASN A 8 -29.07 -36.50 -44.42
CA ASN A 8 -27.90 -36.73 -43.57
C ASN A 8 -27.08 -35.46 -43.32
N THR A 9 -26.95 -34.58 -44.31
CA THR A 9 -26.26 -33.28 -44.11
C THR A 9 -27.02 -32.35 -43.17
N VAL A 10 -28.36 -32.34 -43.20
CA VAL A 10 -29.18 -31.51 -42.31
C VAL A 10 -29.12 -32.03 -40.86
N VAL A 11 -29.15 -33.35 -40.67
CA VAL A 11 -28.99 -33.98 -39.35
C VAL A 11 -27.59 -33.69 -38.76
N MET A 12 -26.55 -33.77 -39.59
CA MET A 12 -25.18 -33.45 -39.18
C MET A 12 -25.04 -31.96 -38.78
N ILE A 13 -25.59 -31.04 -39.55
CA ILE A 13 -25.54 -29.59 -39.24
C ILE A 13 -26.33 -29.27 -37.96
N CYS A 14 -27.50 -29.86 -37.73
CA CYS A 14 -28.26 -29.68 -36.48
C CYS A 14 -27.51 -30.22 -35.26
N SER A 15 -26.82 -31.36 -35.40
CA SER A 15 -26.02 -31.93 -34.31
C SER A 15 -24.80 -31.07 -33.93
N LEU A 16 -24.20 -30.36 -34.88
CA LEU A 16 -23.12 -29.40 -34.58
C LEU A 16 -23.64 -28.09 -33.95
N ALA A 17 -24.87 -27.68 -34.25
CA ALA A 17 -25.48 -26.49 -33.66
C ALA A 17 -25.93 -26.70 -32.19
N GLY A 18 -26.15 -27.95 -31.76
CA GLY A 18 -26.50 -28.26 -30.36
C GLY A 18 -25.32 -28.22 -29.37
N LEU A 19 -24.07 -28.26 -29.86
CA LEU A 19 -22.86 -28.33 -29.03
C LEU A 19 -22.25 -26.95 -28.69
N SER A 20 -22.79 -25.85 -29.23
CA SER A 20 -22.23 -24.50 -29.06
C SER A 20 -22.70 -23.74 -27.79
N GLY A 21 -23.39 -24.40 -26.85
CA GLY A 21 -24.11 -23.73 -25.75
C GLY A 21 -23.59 -23.91 -24.31
N CYS A 22 -22.48 -24.61 -24.03
CA CYS A 22 -22.16 -25.02 -22.65
C CYS A 22 -21.23 -24.09 -21.84
N SER A 23 -20.77 -22.96 -22.36
CA SER A 23 -19.65 -22.21 -21.74
C SER A 23 -20.04 -21.00 -20.88
N SER A 24 -21.31 -20.66 -20.68
CA SER A 24 -21.71 -19.39 -20.03
C SER A 24 -22.68 -19.49 -18.83
N LEU A 25 -23.03 -20.69 -18.35
CA LEU A 25 -24.02 -20.85 -17.26
C LEU A 25 -23.47 -20.82 -15.82
N VAL A 26 -22.17 -20.55 -15.63
CA VAL A 26 -21.56 -20.51 -14.29
C VAL A 26 -21.29 -19.06 -13.88
N ASP A 27 -22.20 -18.48 -13.10
CA ASP A 27 -21.99 -17.18 -12.47
C ASP A 27 -21.28 -17.37 -11.11
N LYS A 28 -19.96 -17.18 -11.09
CA LYS A 28 -19.11 -17.40 -9.92
C LYS A 28 -19.22 -16.23 -8.94
N HIS A 29 -20.06 -16.38 -7.92
CA HIS A 29 -20.10 -15.42 -6.81
C HIS A 29 -19.05 -15.78 -5.76
N ILE A 30 -18.13 -14.83 -5.54
CA ILE A 30 -17.05 -14.91 -4.57
C ILE A 30 -17.41 -13.96 -3.43
N GLU A 31 -18.06 -14.43 -2.36
CA GLU A 31 -18.22 -13.66 -1.11
C GLU A 31 -16.89 -13.66 -0.38
N TYR A 32 -16.53 -12.68 0.45
CA TYR A 32 -15.21 -12.53 1.04
C TYR A 32 -15.21 -12.09 2.58
N GLU A 33 -14.15 -12.26 3.41
CA GLU A 33 -13.96 -12.32 4.88
C GLU A 33 -12.50 -11.95 5.25
N THR A 34 -12.20 -11.20 6.31
CA THR A 34 -10.82 -10.71 6.61
C THR A 34 -10.09 -11.59 7.64
N VAL A 35 -8.83 -11.99 7.39
CA VAL A 35 -7.96 -12.61 8.42
C VAL A 35 -7.22 -11.50 9.15
N GLN A 36 -7.49 -11.33 10.44
CA GLN A 36 -6.75 -10.42 11.31
C GLN A 36 -5.45 -11.09 11.75
N PRO A 37 -4.31 -10.37 11.77
CA PRO A 37 -3.10 -10.88 12.41
C PRO A 37 -3.31 -10.97 13.93
N GLU A 38 -2.75 -12.00 14.56
CA GLU A 38 -2.96 -12.25 16.00
C GLU A 38 -2.28 -11.20 16.90
N THR A 39 -1.23 -10.54 16.42
CA THR A 39 -0.51 -9.49 17.15
C THR A 39 -0.06 -8.37 16.21
N PHE A 40 -0.13 -7.13 16.70
CA PHE A 40 0.37 -5.95 15.99
C PHE A 40 1.63 -5.41 16.69
N PRO A 41 2.80 -5.39 16.01
CA PRO A 41 4.01 -4.82 16.59
C PRO A 41 3.93 -3.30 16.65
N VAL A 42 4.66 -2.70 17.60
CA VAL A 42 4.89 -1.25 17.66
C VAL A 42 6.32 -0.99 17.21
N LEU A 43 6.47 -0.17 16.18
CA LEU A 43 7.77 0.20 15.63
C LEU A 43 8.22 1.54 16.19
N ARG A 44 9.53 1.68 16.40
CA ARG A 44 10.15 2.90 16.92
C ARG A 44 11.38 3.25 16.11
N ALA A 45 11.59 4.54 15.90
CA ALA A 45 12.76 5.05 15.21
C ALA A 45 13.23 6.36 15.81
N VAL A 46 14.52 6.65 15.63
CA VAL A 46 15.14 7.89 16.12
C VAL A 46 15.96 8.52 15.01
N GLY A 47 15.52 9.69 14.57
CA GLY A 47 16.27 10.46 13.60
C GLY A 47 17.13 11.52 14.28
N TYR A 48 18.33 11.72 13.73
CA TYR A 48 19.33 12.62 14.27
C TYR A 48 19.70 13.70 13.25
N ALA A 49 19.93 14.92 13.71
CA ALA A 49 20.42 16.00 12.87
C ALA A 49 21.36 16.93 13.65
N PRO A 50 22.66 17.00 13.28
CA PRO A 50 23.59 17.95 13.88
C PRO A 50 23.22 19.38 13.48
N LEU A 51 23.07 20.26 14.48
CA LEU A 51 22.68 21.66 14.38
C LEU A 51 23.72 22.47 13.62
N SER A 52 25.00 22.28 13.92
CA SER A 52 26.12 23.00 13.29
C SER A 52 26.16 22.82 11.77
N ALA A 53 25.80 21.63 11.29
CA ALA A 53 25.78 21.26 9.88
C ALA A 53 24.54 21.77 9.12
N GLN A 54 23.52 22.28 9.82
CA GLN A 54 22.31 22.75 9.16
C GLN A 54 22.50 24.12 8.51
N PRO A 55 21.91 24.34 7.33
CA PRO A 55 21.89 25.65 6.72
C PRO A 55 20.93 26.58 7.46
N GLY A 56 21.25 27.87 7.48
CA GLY A 56 20.48 28.90 8.17
C GLY A 56 21.36 30.12 8.46
N LYS A 57 20.77 31.31 8.34
CA LYS A 57 21.44 32.59 8.62
C LYS A 57 21.50 32.88 10.12
N THR A 58 20.53 32.37 10.88
CA THR A 58 20.44 32.55 12.33
C THR A 58 20.50 31.20 13.06
N ALA A 59 20.87 31.22 14.34
CA ALA A 59 20.84 30.02 15.18
C ALA A 59 19.43 29.41 15.25
N GLY A 60 18.39 30.24 15.30
CA GLY A 60 17.00 29.79 15.28
C GLY A 60 16.61 29.10 13.97
N GLU A 61 17.05 29.63 12.82
CA GLU A 61 16.81 28.98 11.53
C GLU A 61 17.50 27.61 11.44
N LYS A 62 18.76 27.52 11.88
CA LYS A 62 19.48 26.25 11.95
C LYS A 62 18.79 25.24 12.87
N GLN A 63 18.28 25.70 14.02
CA GLN A 63 17.55 24.88 14.97
C GLN A 63 16.25 24.33 14.38
N LEU A 64 15.45 25.18 13.74
CA LEU A 64 14.24 24.75 13.04
C LEU A 64 14.56 23.75 11.93
N MET A 65 15.67 23.93 11.22
CA MET A 65 16.12 22.99 10.21
C MET A 65 16.55 21.65 10.83
N ALA A 66 17.30 21.66 11.93
CA ALA A 66 17.73 20.45 12.63
C ALA A 66 16.54 19.62 13.14
N ILE A 67 15.51 20.28 13.68
CA ILE A 67 14.27 19.61 14.08
C ILE A 67 13.58 18.96 12.87
N LYS A 68 13.52 19.66 11.72
CA LYS A 68 12.92 19.11 10.50
C LYS A 68 13.70 17.91 9.95
N VAL A 69 15.02 18.02 9.87
CA VAL A 69 15.89 16.95 9.35
C VAL A 69 15.85 15.74 10.28
N SER A 70 15.97 15.93 11.59
CA SER A 70 15.87 14.82 12.56
C SER A 70 14.52 14.10 12.46
N LYS A 71 13.42 14.83 12.27
CA LYS A 71 12.10 14.21 12.05
C LYS A 71 12.05 13.41 10.73
N LEU A 72 12.63 13.92 9.65
CA LEU A 72 12.67 13.22 8.35
C LEU A 72 13.50 11.93 8.43
N GLU A 73 14.66 11.97 9.09
CA GLU A 73 15.49 10.78 9.30
C GLU A 73 14.74 9.72 10.11
N ALA A 74 13.99 10.11 11.14
CA ALA A 74 13.19 9.18 11.93
C ALA A 74 12.10 8.50 11.08
N TYR A 75 11.48 9.24 10.15
CA TYR A 75 10.53 8.66 9.20
C TYR A 75 11.20 7.70 8.21
N ARG A 76 12.42 8.01 7.75
CA ARG A 76 13.20 7.14 6.86
C ARG A 76 13.51 5.81 7.56
N GLU A 77 13.99 5.86 8.79
CA GLU A 77 14.28 4.66 9.57
C GLU A 77 13.01 3.83 9.84
N LEU A 78 11.86 4.46 10.18
CA LEU A 78 10.57 3.73 10.25
C LEU A 78 10.20 3.07 8.92
N ALA A 79 10.46 3.74 7.79
CA ALA A 79 10.18 3.21 6.47
C ALA A 79 11.03 1.98 6.18
N GLU A 80 12.32 2.02 6.54
CA GLU A 80 13.26 0.92 6.40
C GLU A 80 12.85 -0.29 7.23
N GLN A 81 12.44 -0.07 8.48
CA GLN A 81 11.93 -1.14 9.35
C GLN A 81 10.67 -1.80 8.76
N LEU A 82 9.84 -1.06 8.02
CA LEU A 82 8.60 -1.58 7.45
C LEU A 82 8.74 -2.25 6.09
N TYR A 83 9.53 -1.67 5.19
CA TYR A 83 9.63 -2.11 3.80
C TYR A 83 10.95 -2.81 3.46
N GLY A 84 11.92 -2.83 4.39
CA GLY A 84 13.26 -3.38 4.18
C GLY A 84 14.18 -2.48 3.35
N GLN A 85 15.39 -2.97 3.04
CA GLN A 85 16.50 -2.23 2.41
C GLN A 85 16.29 -1.87 0.91
N ASN A 86 15.06 -1.75 0.42
CA ASN A 86 14.76 -1.32 -0.96
C ASN A 86 14.47 0.19 -1.05
N LEU A 87 15.23 1.01 -0.35
CA LEU A 87 15.28 2.45 -0.55
C LEU A 87 16.40 2.79 -1.53
N THR A 88 16.33 2.22 -2.74
CA THR A 88 17.25 2.57 -3.83
C THR A 88 16.90 3.98 -4.33
N SER A 89 17.56 4.97 -3.73
CA SER A 89 18.03 6.19 -4.39
C SER A 89 17.01 7.13 -5.05
N THR A 90 15.70 7.02 -4.76
CA THR A 90 14.69 7.96 -5.30
C THR A 90 14.06 8.87 -4.24
N ILE A 91 14.64 8.97 -3.04
CA ILE A 91 14.35 10.13 -2.17
C ILE A 91 15.21 11.29 -2.66
N THR A 92 14.81 11.82 -3.81
CA THR A 92 15.27 13.15 -4.20
C THR A 92 14.60 14.12 -3.24
N VAL A 93 15.34 14.61 -2.24
CA VAL A 93 15.00 15.84 -1.52
C VAL A 93 15.16 17.01 -2.50
N LYS A 94 14.30 17.07 -3.53
CA LYS A 94 14.14 18.23 -4.41
C LYS A 94 12.69 18.66 -4.36
N GLY A 95 12.49 19.74 -3.63
CA GLY A 95 11.31 20.59 -3.71
C GLY A 95 10.12 20.06 -2.91
N ALA A 96 9.47 20.79 -2.00
CA ALA A 96 9.17 22.21 -2.08
C ALA A 96 8.97 22.63 -3.54
N VAL A 97 7.73 22.54 -4.02
CA VAL A 97 7.19 23.03 -5.29
C VAL A 97 6.78 21.91 -6.26
N ALA A 98 5.47 21.69 -6.26
CA ALA A 98 4.57 21.45 -7.39
C ALA A 98 4.87 20.37 -8.45
N GLN A 99 3.79 19.61 -8.70
CA GLN A 99 3.44 18.83 -9.89
C GLN A 99 3.81 17.34 -9.96
N ASN A 100 2.72 16.56 -10.09
CA ASN A 100 2.54 15.30 -10.80
C ASN A 100 3.00 13.98 -10.16
N ASP A 101 2.14 13.47 -9.27
CA ASP A 101 1.44 12.17 -9.38
C ASP A 101 2.21 10.84 -9.50
N GLY A 102 3.51 10.79 -9.20
CA GLY A 102 4.22 9.52 -8.96
C GLY A 102 4.52 9.20 -7.49
N LEU A 103 4.87 10.22 -6.71
CA LEU A 103 5.43 10.10 -5.35
C LEU A 103 4.39 9.98 -4.22
N LYS A 104 3.10 10.14 -4.54
CA LYS A 104 2.03 10.29 -3.55
C LYS A 104 1.55 8.98 -2.93
N SER A 105 1.92 7.82 -3.48
CA SER A 105 1.25 6.55 -3.14
C SER A 105 1.91 5.77 -1.99
N GLN A 106 3.25 5.67 -1.95
CA GLN A 106 3.93 4.83 -0.95
C GLN A 106 4.29 5.56 0.35
N VAL A 107 4.60 6.87 0.30
CA VAL A 107 4.86 7.68 1.51
C VAL A 107 3.57 8.09 2.24
N ASN A 108 2.42 8.10 1.56
CA ASN A 108 1.11 8.33 2.20
C ASN A 108 0.63 7.17 3.09
N GLY A 109 1.20 5.97 2.93
CA GLY A 109 0.83 4.80 3.74
C GLY A 109 1.48 4.80 5.13
N LEU A 110 2.76 5.17 5.21
CA LEU A 110 3.57 5.15 6.44
C LEU A 110 3.30 6.36 7.36
N VAL A 111 3.05 7.53 6.77
CA VAL A 111 2.84 8.78 7.54
C VAL A 111 1.50 8.76 8.30
N ARG A 112 0.51 7.97 7.83
CA ARG A 112 -0.79 7.83 8.48
C ARG A 112 -0.73 6.84 9.64
N GLY A 113 -0.20 7.27 10.77
CA GLY A 113 -0.20 6.50 12.01
C GLY A 113 1.02 6.74 12.90
N ALA A 114 2.10 7.27 12.33
CA ALA A 114 3.32 7.56 13.07
C ALA A 114 3.13 8.81 13.95
N LYS A 115 3.46 8.68 15.24
CA LYS A 115 3.36 9.71 16.25
C LYS A 115 4.75 10.19 16.64
N VAL A 116 4.95 11.51 16.70
CA VAL A 116 6.13 12.10 17.32
C VAL A 116 6.00 11.95 18.83
N LEU A 117 6.94 11.22 19.45
CA LEU A 117 7.00 11.09 20.90
C LEU A 117 7.72 12.28 21.52
N LYS A 118 8.91 12.60 21.01
CA LYS A 118 9.76 13.68 21.52
C LYS A 118 10.73 14.18 20.45
N SER A 119 11.05 15.47 20.54
CA SER A 119 12.14 16.11 19.81
C SER A 119 12.94 16.95 20.78
N TYR A 120 14.25 16.70 20.89
CA TYR A 120 15.09 17.34 21.89
C TYR A 120 16.54 17.46 21.40
N ALA A 121 17.28 18.42 21.95
CA ALA A 121 18.69 18.58 21.68
C ALA A 121 19.53 17.69 22.62
N VAL A 122 20.58 17.09 22.06
CA VAL A 122 21.61 16.31 22.76
C VAL A 122 22.95 16.85 22.26
N GLY A 123 23.54 17.77 23.03
CA GLY A 123 24.74 18.49 22.58
C GLY A 123 24.46 19.31 21.32
N ASP A 124 25.24 19.06 20.26
CA ASP A 124 25.03 19.70 18.95
C ASP A 124 23.96 19.01 18.10
N THR A 125 23.38 17.88 18.53
CA THR A 125 22.48 17.08 17.68
C THR A 125 21.04 17.17 18.16
N TYR A 126 20.10 17.39 17.25
CA TYR A 126 18.67 17.17 17.52
C TYR A 126 18.30 15.72 17.27
N ALA A 127 17.65 15.11 18.26
CA ALA A 127 17.06 13.78 18.16
C ALA A 127 15.53 13.90 18.12
N THR A 128 14.90 13.18 17.21
CA THR A 128 13.43 13.05 17.14
C THR A 128 13.04 11.59 17.16
N GLU A 129 12.18 11.22 18.11
CA GLU A 129 11.70 9.87 18.31
C GLU A 129 10.27 9.74 17.78
N LEU A 130 10.06 8.73 16.94
CA LEU A 130 8.77 8.39 16.37
C LEU A 130 8.33 7.00 16.83
N GLU A 131 7.03 6.81 16.92
CA GLU A 131 6.39 5.53 17.17
C GLU A 131 5.31 5.27 16.13
N LEU A 132 5.22 4.04 15.66
CA LEU A 132 4.18 3.58 14.74
C LEU A 132 3.50 2.33 15.29
N ASP A 133 2.23 2.49 15.65
CA ASP A 133 1.38 1.39 16.08
C ASP A 133 0.74 0.71 14.84
N MET A 134 1.17 -0.52 14.55
CA MET A 134 0.67 -1.28 13.41
C MET A 134 -0.80 -1.64 13.52
N LYS A 135 -1.37 -1.68 14.74
CA LYS A 135 -2.80 -1.85 14.93
C LYS A 135 -3.54 -0.65 14.37
N ARG A 136 -3.05 0.56 14.65
CA ARG A 136 -3.65 1.80 14.13
C ARG A 136 -3.54 1.88 12.60
N VAL A 137 -2.42 1.44 12.03
CA VAL A 137 -2.26 1.33 10.57
C VAL A 137 -3.28 0.38 9.97
N TYR A 138 -3.47 -0.80 10.59
CA TYR A 138 -4.45 -1.78 10.16
C TYR A 138 -5.89 -1.26 10.24
N ASP A 139 -6.26 -0.62 11.35
CA ASP A 139 -7.59 -0.03 11.55
C ASP A 139 -7.88 1.03 10.46
N LEU A 140 -6.88 1.85 10.10
CA LEU A 140 -6.98 2.84 9.01
C LEU A 140 -7.10 2.17 7.63
N TYR A 141 -6.38 1.06 7.40
CA TYR A 141 -6.45 0.32 6.15
C TYR A 141 -7.83 -0.32 5.94
N VAL A 142 -8.37 -1.01 6.96
CA VAL A 142 -9.67 -1.69 6.87
C VAL A 142 -10.81 -0.70 6.67
N THR A 143 -10.77 0.46 7.34
CA THR A 143 -11.79 1.51 7.18
C THR A 143 -11.79 2.14 5.80
N GLN A 144 -10.62 2.31 5.18
CA GLN A 144 -10.49 2.93 3.87
C GLN A 144 -10.73 1.95 2.71
N VAL A 145 -10.18 0.74 2.79
CA VAL A 145 -10.16 -0.23 1.67
C VAL A 145 -11.32 -1.22 1.75
N LYS A 146 -11.92 -1.43 2.94
CA LYS A 146 -12.95 -2.46 3.20
C LYS A 146 -12.61 -3.80 2.53
N PRO A 147 -11.46 -4.41 2.85
CA PRO A 147 -10.99 -5.59 2.16
C PRO A 147 -11.98 -6.75 2.28
N GLN A 148 -12.16 -7.44 1.17
CA GLN A 148 -13.06 -8.57 0.98
C GLN A 148 -12.11 -9.81 0.81
N LYS A 149 -11.97 -10.82 1.74
CA LYS A 149 -11.33 -12.18 1.43
C LYS A 149 -12.17 -13.55 1.34
N ILE A 150 -12.26 -14.29 0.23
CA ILE A 150 -13.35 -15.26 -0.12
C ILE A 150 -14.01 -16.12 1.05
N LYS A 151 -15.27 -15.89 1.46
CA LYS A 151 -16.10 -16.60 2.45
C LYS A 151 -16.82 -17.84 1.90
N LYS A 152 -17.40 -17.77 0.69
CA LYS A 152 -18.04 -18.94 0.05
C LYS A 152 -18.14 -18.75 -1.46
N ILE A 153 -17.88 -19.83 -2.22
CA ILE A 153 -18.19 -19.91 -3.64
C ILE A 153 -19.51 -20.68 -3.77
N SER A 154 -20.57 -20.01 -4.20
CA SER A 154 -21.87 -20.65 -4.46
C SER A 154 -22.10 -20.72 -5.96
N TYR A 155 -22.37 -21.92 -6.46
CA TYR A 155 -22.80 -22.15 -7.83
C TYR A 155 -24.33 -22.15 -7.85
N SER A 156 -24.94 -21.18 -8.53
CA SER A 156 -26.39 -21.20 -8.80
C SER A 156 -26.59 -21.51 -10.27
N PHE A 157 -27.32 -22.57 -10.56
CA PHE A 157 -27.81 -22.86 -11.92
C PHE A 157 -29.09 -22.04 -12.14
N LYS A 158 -29.20 -21.37 -13.28
CA LYS A 158 -30.40 -20.66 -13.71
C LYS A 158 -31.12 -21.45 -14.78
#